data_AF-A0A2H0Q866-F1
#
_entry.id   AF-A0A2H0Q866-F1
#
_cell.length_a   1.000
_cell.length_b   1.000
_cell.length_c   1.000
_cell.angle_alpha   90.00
_cell.angle_beta   90.00
_cell.angle_gamma   90.00
#
_symmetry.space_group_name_H-M   'P 1'
#
loop_
_entity.id
_entity.type
_entity.pdbx_description
1 polymer ?
#
loop_
_entity_poly.entity_id
_entity_poly.type
_entity_poly.pdbx_seq_one_letter_code
_entity_poly.pdbx_strand_id
1 'polypeptide(L)'
;MEVSGKTYFSTREDNAVEQLFKTFLSNESTPSAPFELGLEALEQLELSAQTESELLGFFLEDIVFTSLYATFYETILVALKHNSEAAAKLINEFAADMEARERVIAIQAHHHVQYVLNNGTCKGCAFCDNHQDVNELLEPWNNKEYDFFCGLYVGMKTIQFGMEQLLYEHIPNEPRLIGHLGHDNVLQLRQNIFDYAEKKFF
;
A
#
# COMPACT_ATOMS: atom_id res chain seq x y z
N MET A 1 -7.90 -15.34 31.98
CA MET A 1 -8.76 -16.09 31.04
C MET A 1 -8.23 -15.82 29.66
N GLU A 2 -7.88 -16.90 28.96
CA GLU A 2 -7.12 -16.93 27.71
C GLU A 2 -7.84 -16.16 26.60
N VAL A 3 -7.04 -15.38 25.85
CA VAL A 3 -7.47 -14.70 24.63
C VAL A 3 -7.65 -15.77 23.56
N SER A 4 -8.90 -16.05 23.18
CA SER A 4 -9.24 -16.93 22.08
C SER A 4 -8.82 -16.28 20.77
N GLY A 5 -7.68 -16.72 20.23
CA GLY A 5 -7.26 -16.42 18.87
C GLY A 5 -8.26 -17.04 17.89
N LYS A 6 -9.07 -16.20 17.24
CA LYS A 6 -9.81 -16.62 16.05
C LYS A 6 -8.80 -16.85 14.94
N THR A 7 -8.63 -18.11 14.57
CA THR A 7 -7.84 -18.58 13.44
C THR A 7 -8.43 -18.04 12.14
N TYR A 8 -7.62 -17.32 11.36
CA TYR A 8 -8.00 -16.61 10.14
C TYR A 8 -8.07 -17.48 8.87
N PHE A 9 -7.82 -18.80 8.95
CA PHE A 9 -7.40 -19.56 7.78
C PHE A 9 -8.00 -21.00 7.77
N SER A 10 -8.71 -21.36 6.70
CA SER A 10 -9.50 -22.61 6.51
C SER A 10 -9.30 -23.31 5.13
N THR A 11 -8.37 -22.89 4.27
CA THR A 11 -8.07 -23.52 2.97
C THR A 11 -6.57 -23.56 2.63
N ARG A 12 -6.20 -24.23 1.52
CA ARG A 12 -4.81 -24.32 1.06
C ARG A 12 -4.26 -22.98 0.54
N GLU A 13 -5.13 -22.11 0.03
CA GLU A 13 -4.85 -20.70 -0.32
C GLU A 13 -4.63 -19.87 0.95
N ASP A 14 -5.39 -20.16 1.99
CA ASP A 14 -5.26 -19.49 3.29
C ASP A 14 -3.88 -19.71 3.94
N ASN A 15 -3.23 -20.86 3.69
CA ASN A 15 -1.85 -21.08 4.16
C ASN A 15 -0.85 -20.16 3.46
N ALA A 16 -1.00 -19.90 2.14
CA ALA A 16 -0.07 -19.07 1.41
C ALA A 16 -0.11 -17.61 1.87
N VAL A 17 -1.30 -17.06 2.04
CA VAL A 17 -1.52 -15.72 2.59
C VAL A 17 -1.02 -15.65 4.04
N GLU A 18 -1.30 -16.68 4.84
CA GLU A 18 -0.81 -16.75 6.22
C GLU A 18 0.72 -16.71 6.30
N GLN A 19 1.44 -17.40 5.40
CA GLN A 19 2.90 -17.33 5.36
C GLN A 19 3.38 -15.91 5.03
N LEU A 20 2.81 -15.28 4.00
CA LEU A 20 3.19 -13.91 3.62
C LEU A 20 2.92 -12.91 4.75
N PHE A 21 1.78 -13.04 5.42
CA PHE A 21 1.44 -12.17 6.54
C PHE A 21 2.29 -12.43 7.78
N LYS A 22 2.66 -13.70 8.06
CA LYS A 22 3.65 -14.02 9.10
C LYS A 22 5.01 -13.41 8.81
N THR A 23 5.43 -13.39 7.55
CA THR A 23 6.65 -12.69 7.12
C THR A 23 6.55 -11.20 7.39
N PHE A 24 5.44 -10.55 7.02
CA PHE A 24 5.18 -9.14 7.34
C PHE A 24 5.29 -8.85 8.85
N LEU A 25 4.78 -9.74 9.70
CA LEU A 25 4.83 -9.59 11.16
C LEU A 25 6.17 -9.97 11.78
N SER A 26 7.13 -10.54 11.04
CA SER A 26 8.36 -11.10 11.64
C SER A 26 9.23 -10.04 12.33
N ASN A 27 9.08 -8.78 11.94
CA ASN A 27 9.83 -7.65 12.45
C ASN A 27 8.97 -6.66 13.25
N GLU A 28 7.74 -7.03 13.66
CA GLU A 28 6.77 -6.12 14.27
C GLU A 28 7.31 -5.34 15.49
N SER A 29 8.19 -5.94 16.28
CA SER A 29 8.77 -5.32 17.47
C SER A 29 9.96 -4.40 17.21
N THR A 30 10.27 -4.10 15.94
CA THR A 30 11.42 -3.28 15.55
C THR A 30 10.98 -1.88 15.10
N PRO A 31 11.81 -0.84 15.28
CA PRO A 31 11.53 0.49 14.73
C PRO A 31 11.38 0.51 13.21
N SER A 32 11.95 -0.48 12.53
CA SER A 32 11.83 -0.66 11.09
C SER A 32 10.59 -1.48 10.70
N ALA A 33 9.69 -1.83 11.62
CA ALA A 33 8.44 -2.50 11.26
C ALA A 33 7.62 -1.59 10.35
N PRO A 34 6.96 -2.11 9.29
CA PRO A 34 6.20 -1.29 8.34
C PRO A 34 5.17 -0.34 8.97
N PHE A 35 4.54 -0.76 10.06
CA PHE A 35 3.58 0.08 10.79
C PHE A 35 4.26 1.24 11.53
N GLU A 36 5.38 0.97 12.20
CA GLU A 36 6.14 2.03 12.89
C GLU A 36 6.70 3.05 11.89
N LEU A 37 7.19 2.58 10.73
CA LEU A 37 7.58 3.45 9.62
C LEU A 37 6.39 4.26 9.08
N GLY A 38 5.20 3.68 9.05
CA GLY A 38 3.96 4.39 8.69
C GLY A 38 3.61 5.51 9.67
N LEU A 39 3.78 5.27 10.98
CA LEU A 39 3.60 6.29 12.02
C LEU A 39 4.67 7.39 11.94
N GLU A 40 5.93 7.03 11.72
CA GLU A 40 7.01 8.00 11.51
C GLU A 40 6.71 8.87 10.28
N ALA A 41 6.26 8.27 9.18
CA ALA A 41 5.86 8.98 7.97
C ALA A 41 4.67 9.93 8.22
N LEU A 42 3.76 9.59 9.12
CA LEU A 42 2.65 10.47 9.52
C LEU A 42 3.18 11.67 10.30
N GLU A 43 4.01 11.44 11.31
CA GLU A 43 4.63 12.50 12.11
C GLU A 43 5.40 13.50 11.23
N GLN A 44 6.19 12.99 10.27
CA GLN A 44 6.92 13.86 9.34
C GLN A 44 5.99 14.67 8.43
N LEU A 45 4.86 14.08 8.00
CA LEU A 45 3.88 14.80 7.17
C LEU A 45 3.21 15.92 7.97
N GLU A 46 2.79 15.63 9.20
CA GLU A 46 2.17 16.62 10.11
C GLU A 46 3.13 17.78 10.40
N LEU A 47 4.42 17.51 10.59
CA LEU A 47 5.44 18.54 10.81
C LEU A 47 5.72 19.39 9.56
N SER A 48 5.45 18.87 8.37
CA SER A 48 5.70 19.56 7.10
C SER A 48 4.60 20.56 6.71
N ALA A 49 3.38 20.37 7.23
CA ALA A 49 2.23 21.20 6.92
C ALA A 49 2.12 22.40 7.89
N GLN A 50 1.79 23.57 7.35
CA GLN A 50 1.57 24.79 8.13
C GLN A 50 0.12 24.93 8.60
N THR A 51 -0.80 24.26 7.90
CA THR A 51 -2.24 24.32 8.17
C THR A 51 -2.90 22.97 7.99
N GLU A 52 -4.03 22.75 8.65
CA GLU A 52 -4.85 21.55 8.49
C GLU A 52 -5.33 21.34 7.04
N SER A 53 -5.62 22.43 6.32
CA SER A 53 -6.04 22.34 4.91
C SER A 53 -4.90 21.90 3.99
N GLU A 54 -3.68 22.31 4.29
CA GLU A 54 -2.48 21.87 3.56
C GLU A 54 -2.20 20.41 3.87
N LEU A 55 -2.29 20.02 5.15
CA LEU A 55 -2.12 18.64 5.59
C LEU A 55 -3.14 17.70 4.94
N LEU A 56 -4.42 18.07 4.86
CA LEU A 56 -5.43 17.31 4.13
C LEU A 56 -5.08 17.17 2.63
N GLY A 57 -4.54 18.22 2.02
CA GLY A 57 -4.05 18.17 0.64
C GLY A 57 -2.91 17.15 0.48
N PHE A 58 -1.94 17.17 1.40
CA PHE A 58 -0.85 16.20 1.42
C PHE A 58 -1.35 14.77 1.63
N PHE A 59 -2.30 14.54 2.54
CA PHE A 59 -2.91 13.22 2.71
C PHE A 59 -3.52 12.72 1.40
N LEU A 60 -4.34 13.54 0.73
CA LEU A 60 -4.99 13.15 -0.51
C LEU A 60 -3.97 12.79 -1.59
N GLU A 61 -2.93 13.61 -1.77
CA GLU A 61 -1.88 13.36 -2.75
C GLU A 61 -1.12 12.06 -2.44
N ASP A 62 -0.67 11.87 -1.20
CA ASP A 62 0.13 10.73 -0.80
C ASP A 62 -0.66 9.42 -0.80
N ILE A 63 -1.93 9.43 -0.37
CA ILE A 63 -2.80 8.25 -0.40
C ILE A 63 -3.00 7.77 -1.84
N VAL A 64 -3.32 8.69 -2.75
CA VAL A 64 -3.49 8.38 -4.17
C VAL A 64 -2.17 7.89 -4.78
N PHE A 65 -1.06 8.59 -4.52
CA PHE A 65 0.25 8.20 -5.05
C PHE A 65 0.66 6.81 -4.56
N THR A 66 0.53 6.55 -3.26
CA THR A 66 0.93 5.30 -2.62
C THR A 66 0.07 4.13 -3.07
N SER A 67 -1.25 4.34 -3.26
CA SER A 67 -2.16 3.31 -3.76
C SER A 67 -1.83 2.88 -5.18
N LEU A 68 -1.47 3.83 -6.06
CA LEU A 68 -0.97 3.52 -7.39
C LEU A 68 0.36 2.77 -7.32
N TYR A 69 1.28 3.17 -6.44
CA TYR A 69 2.55 2.46 -6.25
C TYR A 69 2.34 1.00 -5.82
N ALA A 70 1.35 0.72 -4.96
CA ALA A 70 1.02 -0.64 -4.55
C ALA A 70 0.64 -1.55 -5.74
N THR A 71 0.03 -1.01 -6.80
CA THR A 71 -0.27 -1.79 -8.02
C THR A 71 0.99 -2.23 -8.78
N PHE A 72 2.06 -1.41 -8.74
CA PHE A 72 3.34 -1.79 -9.31
C PHE A 72 4.03 -2.87 -8.49
N TYR A 73 3.97 -2.78 -7.15
CA TYR A 73 4.46 -3.84 -6.28
C TYR A 73 3.74 -5.17 -6.53
N GLU A 74 2.41 -5.14 -6.67
CA GLU A 74 1.64 -6.31 -7.03
C GLU A 74 2.08 -6.90 -8.37
N THR A 75 2.26 -6.05 -9.38
CA THR A 75 2.71 -6.48 -10.72
C THR A 75 4.05 -7.20 -10.67
N ILE A 76 5.05 -6.63 -9.97
CA ILE A 76 6.36 -7.27 -9.87
C ILE A 76 6.29 -8.57 -9.06
N LEU A 77 5.61 -8.59 -7.91
CA LEU A 77 5.51 -9.79 -7.08
C LEU A 77 4.85 -10.95 -7.82
N VAL A 78 3.78 -10.67 -8.58
CA VAL A 78 3.12 -11.67 -9.45
C VAL A 78 4.06 -12.09 -10.59
N ALA A 79 4.83 -11.18 -11.17
CA ALA A 79 5.81 -11.53 -12.20
C ALA A 79 6.93 -12.44 -11.67
N LEU A 80 7.38 -12.25 -10.42
CA LEU A 80 8.37 -13.12 -9.78
C LEU A 80 7.86 -14.56 -9.65
N LYS A 81 6.58 -14.76 -9.33
CA LYS A 81 5.99 -16.10 -9.27
C LYS A 81 6.04 -16.82 -10.62
N HIS A 82 5.77 -16.11 -11.71
CA HIS A 82 5.80 -16.67 -13.05
C HIS A 82 7.21 -16.88 -13.61
N ASN A 83 8.22 -16.21 -13.03
CA ASN A 83 9.59 -16.18 -13.54
C ASN A 83 10.60 -16.36 -12.40
N SER A 84 10.38 -17.34 -11.53
CA SER A 84 11.17 -17.51 -10.29
C SER A 84 12.67 -17.66 -10.53
N GLU A 85 13.07 -18.25 -11.66
CA GLU A 85 14.48 -18.39 -12.04
C GLU A 85 15.16 -17.05 -12.36
N ALA A 86 14.38 -16.05 -12.79
CA ALA A 86 14.85 -14.72 -13.13
C ALA A 86 14.57 -13.69 -12.01
N ALA A 87 14.16 -14.13 -10.81
CA ALA A 87 13.68 -13.24 -9.75
C ALA A 87 14.67 -12.11 -9.40
N ALA A 88 15.93 -12.44 -9.18
CA ALA A 88 16.96 -11.43 -8.86
C ALA A 88 17.14 -10.40 -9.98
N LYS A 89 17.03 -10.83 -11.25
CA LYS A 89 17.10 -9.91 -12.39
C LYS A 89 15.89 -8.97 -12.41
N LEU A 90 14.68 -9.52 -12.25
CA LEU A 90 13.44 -8.75 -12.26
C LEU A 90 13.39 -7.72 -11.12
N ILE A 91 13.87 -8.07 -9.92
CA ILE A 91 13.97 -7.12 -8.79
C ILE A 91 14.92 -5.96 -9.13
N ASN A 92 16.08 -6.26 -9.72
CA ASN A 92 17.05 -5.24 -10.12
C ASN A 92 16.52 -4.33 -11.24
N GLU A 93 15.81 -4.89 -12.23
CA GLU A 93 15.16 -4.10 -13.29
C GLU A 93 14.05 -3.21 -12.71
N PHE A 94 13.23 -3.76 -11.80
CA PHE A 94 12.20 -2.99 -11.12
C PHE A 94 12.77 -1.83 -10.28
N ALA A 95 13.95 -2.02 -9.67
CA ALA A 95 14.66 -0.94 -8.96
C ALA A 95 15.26 0.09 -9.92
N ALA A 96 15.81 -0.34 -11.07
CA ALA A 96 16.41 0.55 -12.05
C ALA A 96 15.40 1.47 -12.76
N ASP A 97 14.17 0.99 -12.97
CA ASP A 97 13.09 1.74 -13.64
C ASP A 97 12.28 2.67 -12.71
N MET A 98 12.77 2.92 -11.48
CA MET A 98 12.07 3.70 -10.47
C MET A 98 11.61 5.08 -10.97
N GLU A 99 12.50 5.88 -11.58
CA GLU A 99 12.14 7.21 -12.08
C GLU A 99 11.05 7.17 -13.16
N ALA A 100 11.10 6.16 -14.04
CA ALA A 100 10.10 6.03 -15.10
C ALA A 100 8.73 5.67 -14.51
N ARG A 101 8.72 4.75 -13.54
CA ARG A 101 7.52 4.39 -12.77
C ARG A 101 6.94 5.59 -12.03
N GLU A 102 7.76 6.35 -11.30
CA GLU A 102 7.32 7.53 -10.56
C GLU A 102 6.70 8.60 -11.46
N ARG A 103 7.26 8.83 -12.65
CA ARG A 103 6.66 9.76 -13.61
C ARG A 103 5.26 9.32 -14.05
N VAL A 104 5.07 8.02 -14.30
CA VAL A 104 3.74 7.48 -14.66
C VAL A 104 2.76 7.64 -13.51
N ILE A 105 3.18 7.28 -12.29
CA ILE A 105 2.36 7.41 -11.08
C ILE A 105 2.00 8.88 -10.83
N ALA A 106 2.94 9.82 -10.93
CA ALA A 106 2.68 11.23 -10.69
C ALA A 106 1.63 11.81 -11.66
N ILE A 107 1.69 11.43 -12.94
CA ILE A 107 0.71 11.86 -13.94
C ILE A 107 -0.68 11.32 -13.58
N GLN A 108 -0.77 10.03 -13.27
CA GLN A 108 -2.05 9.40 -12.93
C GLN A 108 -2.61 9.94 -11.60
N ALA A 109 -1.76 10.08 -10.57
CA ALA A 109 -2.11 10.63 -9.28
C ALA A 109 -2.66 12.06 -9.42
N HIS A 110 -2.00 12.90 -10.22
CA HIS A 110 -2.49 14.25 -10.49
C HIS A 110 -3.94 14.24 -11.01
N HIS A 111 -4.27 13.35 -11.96
CA HIS A 111 -5.64 13.26 -12.48
C HIS A 111 -6.66 12.76 -11.45
N HIS A 112 -6.32 11.80 -10.59
CA HIS A 112 -7.20 11.34 -9.52
C HIS A 112 -7.38 12.39 -8.42
N VAL A 113 -6.31 13.07 -8.01
CA VAL A 113 -6.37 14.17 -7.04
C VAL A 113 -7.24 15.29 -7.59
N GLN A 114 -7.04 15.71 -8.84
CA GLN A 114 -7.89 16.74 -9.46
C GLN A 114 -9.35 16.30 -9.55
N TYR A 115 -9.64 15.02 -9.78
CA TYR A 115 -11.01 14.51 -9.76
C TYR A 115 -11.66 14.66 -8.38
N VAL A 116 -10.95 14.32 -7.30
CA VAL A 116 -11.44 14.48 -5.92
C VAL A 116 -11.60 15.96 -5.55
N LEU A 117 -10.62 16.80 -5.87
CA LEU A 117 -10.67 18.25 -5.64
C LEU A 117 -11.82 18.93 -6.38
N ASN A 118 -12.21 18.39 -7.55
CA ASN A 118 -13.35 18.86 -8.33
C ASN A 118 -14.66 18.12 -7.99
N ASN A 119 -14.75 17.53 -6.80
CA ASN A 119 -15.93 16.84 -6.28
C ASN A 119 -16.48 15.78 -7.26
N GLY A 120 -15.60 14.92 -7.74
CA GLY A 120 -15.96 13.81 -8.63
C GLY A 120 -16.29 14.24 -10.07
N THR A 121 -15.84 15.43 -10.49
CA THR A 121 -16.06 15.92 -11.85
C THR A 121 -14.75 15.94 -12.65
N CYS A 122 -14.75 15.33 -13.83
CA CYS A 122 -13.62 15.36 -14.77
C CYS A 122 -14.03 15.96 -16.13
N LYS A 123 -13.18 16.83 -16.70
CA LYS A 123 -13.38 17.45 -18.03
C LYS A 123 -12.90 16.57 -19.19
N GLY A 124 -12.53 15.33 -18.92
CA GLY A 124 -11.87 14.42 -19.85
C GLY A 124 -10.36 14.37 -19.63
N CYS A 125 -9.85 13.20 -19.28
CA CYS A 125 -8.42 12.91 -19.18
C CYS A 125 -8.15 11.46 -19.65
N ALA A 126 -6.87 11.06 -19.71
CA ALA A 126 -6.48 9.72 -20.14
C ALA A 126 -6.90 8.60 -19.15
N PHE A 127 -7.39 8.95 -17.96
CA PHE A 127 -7.68 8.02 -16.85
C PHE A 127 -9.14 8.08 -16.37
N CYS A 128 -10.05 8.60 -17.20
CA CYS A 128 -11.46 8.76 -16.82
C CYS A 128 -12.11 7.47 -16.31
N ASP A 129 -11.80 6.34 -16.94
CA ASP A 129 -12.38 5.04 -16.60
C ASP A 129 -11.95 4.53 -15.22
N ASN A 130 -10.86 5.08 -14.67
CA ASN A 130 -10.30 4.69 -13.38
C ASN A 130 -10.66 5.67 -12.26
N HIS A 131 -11.37 6.77 -12.53
CA HIS A 131 -11.76 7.72 -11.48
C HIS A 131 -12.66 7.10 -10.41
N GLN A 132 -13.41 6.06 -10.77
CA GLN A 132 -14.24 5.32 -9.84
C GLN A 132 -13.44 4.72 -8.66
N ASP A 133 -12.15 4.45 -8.86
CA ASP A 133 -11.27 3.86 -7.85
C ASP A 133 -11.01 4.79 -6.66
N VAL A 134 -11.30 6.09 -6.79
CA VAL A 134 -11.14 7.09 -5.73
C VAL A 134 -12.46 7.74 -5.30
N ASN A 135 -13.60 7.19 -5.73
CA ASN A 135 -14.92 7.72 -5.37
C ASN A 135 -15.18 7.70 -3.87
N GLU A 136 -14.66 6.68 -3.17
CA GLU A 136 -14.81 6.54 -1.72
C GLU A 136 -14.13 7.68 -0.94
N LEU A 137 -13.22 8.43 -1.57
CA LEU A 137 -12.60 9.61 -0.97
C LEU A 137 -13.49 10.86 -1.01
N LEU A 138 -14.52 10.90 -1.86
CA LEU A 138 -15.28 12.13 -2.13
C LEU A 138 -16.06 12.63 -0.91
N GLU A 139 -16.79 11.73 -0.23
CA GLU A 139 -17.58 12.11 0.94
C GLU A 139 -16.68 12.54 2.12
N PRO A 140 -15.67 11.75 2.55
CA PRO A 140 -14.72 12.19 3.58
C PRO A 140 -13.99 13.48 3.23
N TRP A 141 -13.63 13.68 1.95
CA TRP A 141 -12.99 14.90 1.47
C TRP A 141 -13.89 16.13 1.65
N ASN A 142 -15.14 16.04 1.21
CA ASN A 142 -16.11 17.14 1.33
C ASN A 142 -16.42 17.48 2.79
N ASN A 143 -16.43 16.47 3.65
CA ASN A 143 -16.66 16.60 5.08
C ASN A 143 -15.40 17.00 5.88
N LYS A 144 -14.22 16.98 5.24
CA LYS A 144 -12.91 17.22 5.88
C LYS A 144 -12.66 16.28 7.05
N GLU A 145 -12.93 14.99 6.86
CA GLU A 145 -12.78 13.97 7.89
C GLU A 145 -11.30 13.64 8.15
N TYR A 146 -10.66 14.41 9.04
CA TYR A 146 -9.24 14.27 9.37
C TYR A 146 -8.85 12.84 9.78
N ASP A 147 -9.59 12.25 10.73
CA ASP A 147 -9.27 10.92 11.27
C ASP A 147 -9.34 9.83 10.19
N PHE A 148 -10.27 9.97 9.24
CA PHE A 148 -10.35 9.09 8.08
C PHE A 148 -9.08 9.16 7.23
N PHE A 149 -8.64 10.36 6.86
CA PHE A 149 -7.43 10.53 6.04
C PHE A 149 -6.16 10.11 6.78
N CYS A 150 -6.09 10.36 8.09
CA CYS A 150 -4.98 9.96 8.92
C CYS A 150 -4.84 8.43 8.99
N GLY A 151 -5.94 7.72 9.31
CA GLY A 151 -5.96 6.26 9.33
C GLY A 151 -5.68 5.64 7.96
N LEU A 152 -6.28 6.20 6.90
CA LEU A 152 -6.05 5.75 5.53
C LEU A 152 -4.59 5.96 5.11
N TYR A 153 -3.99 7.10 5.43
CA TYR A 153 -2.58 7.38 5.15
C TYR A 153 -1.65 6.37 5.82
N VAL A 154 -1.83 6.12 7.12
CA VAL A 154 -1.02 5.13 7.87
C VAL A 154 -1.19 3.74 7.29
N GLY A 155 -2.42 3.34 6.96
CA GLY A 155 -2.70 2.06 6.30
C GLY A 155 -1.97 1.94 4.96
N MET A 156 -2.01 2.98 4.13
CA MET A 156 -1.34 2.99 2.82
C MET A 156 0.19 2.97 2.93
N LYS A 157 0.79 3.74 3.85
CA LYS A 157 2.24 3.70 4.10
C LYS A 157 2.68 2.34 4.65
N THR A 158 1.89 1.73 5.53
CA THR A 158 2.17 0.40 6.07
C THR A 158 2.17 -0.66 4.96
N ILE A 159 1.22 -0.59 4.01
CA ILE A 159 1.24 -1.43 2.80
C ILE A 159 2.52 -1.18 2.00
N GLN A 160 2.85 0.08 1.71
CA GLN A 160 4.02 0.42 0.91
C GLN A 160 5.30 -0.18 1.50
N PHE A 161 5.59 0.11 2.77
CA PHE A 161 6.79 -0.39 3.43
C PHE A 161 6.78 -1.92 3.58
N GLY A 162 5.61 -2.52 3.83
CA GLY A 162 5.48 -3.98 3.90
C GLY A 162 5.80 -4.66 2.58
N MET A 163 5.36 -4.07 1.46
CA MET A 163 5.61 -4.60 0.12
C MET A 163 7.07 -4.37 -0.31
N GLU A 164 7.68 -3.25 0.08
CA GLU A 164 9.10 -2.96 -0.11
C GLU A 164 9.98 -3.98 0.62
N GLN A 165 9.72 -4.21 1.91
CA GLN A 165 10.44 -5.21 2.69
C GLN A 165 10.24 -6.61 2.12
N LEU A 166 9.01 -6.96 1.70
CA LEU A 166 8.76 -8.24 1.05
C LEU A 166 9.63 -8.40 -0.21
N LEU A 167 9.68 -7.37 -1.06
CA LEU A 167 10.39 -7.40 -2.33
C LEU A 167 11.91 -7.41 -2.16
N TYR A 168 12.45 -6.53 -1.33
CA TYR A 168 13.89 -6.25 -1.27
C TYR A 168 14.61 -6.96 -0.12
N GLU A 169 13.90 -7.40 0.91
CA GLU A 169 14.50 -8.05 2.08
C GLU A 169 14.07 -9.51 2.18
N HIS A 170 12.77 -9.79 2.21
CA HIS A 170 12.30 -11.14 2.51
C HIS A 170 12.45 -12.09 1.34
N ILE A 171 12.06 -11.70 0.12
CA ILE A 171 12.19 -12.58 -1.06
C ILE A 171 13.65 -12.98 -1.35
N PRO A 172 14.63 -12.06 -1.32
CA PRO A 172 16.03 -12.43 -1.52
C PRO A 172 16.58 -13.40 -0.46
N ASN A 173 16.12 -13.27 0.80
CA ASN A 173 16.56 -14.12 1.91
C ASN A 173 15.76 -15.43 2.04
N GLU A 174 14.51 -15.44 1.57
CA GLU A 174 13.60 -16.58 1.61
C GLU A 174 12.90 -16.82 0.25
N PRO A 175 13.63 -17.29 -0.79
CA PRO A 175 13.07 -17.44 -2.14
C PRO A 175 11.84 -18.36 -2.24
N ARG A 176 11.62 -19.23 -1.23
CA ARG A 176 10.41 -20.05 -1.11
C ARG A 176 9.11 -19.22 -1.11
N LEU A 177 9.16 -17.97 -0.64
CA LEU A 177 8.01 -17.06 -0.60
C LEU A 177 7.46 -16.77 -1.99
N ILE A 178 8.28 -16.86 -3.04
CA ILE A 178 7.87 -16.62 -4.44
C ILE A 178 6.70 -17.53 -4.85
N GLY A 179 6.64 -18.76 -4.35
CA GLY A 179 5.54 -19.68 -4.63
C GLY A 179 4.17 -19.17 -4.17
N HIS A 180 4.15 -18.25 -3.21
CA HIS A 180 2.94 -17.69 -2.62
C HIS A 180 2.46 -16.39 -3.28
N LEU A 181 3.24 -15.76 -4.18
CA LEU A 181 2.94 -14.44 -4.77
C LEU A 181 1.91 -14.50 -5.93
N GLY A 182 0.80 -15.23 -5.74
CA GLY A 182 -0.33 -15.16 -6.68
C GLY A 182 -1.09 -13.85 -6.54
N HIS A 183 -1.80 -13.43 -7.59
CA HIS A 183 -2.62 -12.21 -7.60
C HIS A 183 -3.54 -12.14 -6.35
N ASP A 184 -4.36 -13.17 -6.15
CA ASP A 184 -5.31 -13.20 -5.03
C ASP A 184 -4.63 -13.18 -3.66
N ASN A 185 -3.46 -13.84 -3.54
CA ASN A 185 -2.71 -13.85 -2.29
C ASN A 185 -2.09 -12.49 -1.98
N VAL A 186 -1.60 -11.78 -3.00
CA VAL A 186 -1.01 -10.44 -2.85
C VAL A 186 -2.11 -9.43 -2.52
N LEU A 187 -3.26 -9.51 -3.19
CA LEU A 187 -4.41 -8.68 -2.88
C LEU A 187 -4.90 -8.91 -1.44
N GLN A 188 -5.06 -10.17 -1.02
CA GLN A 188 -5.45 -10.51 0.34
C GLN A 188 -4.39 -10.09 1.37
N LEU A 189 -3.10 -10.17 1.03
CA LEU A 189 -2.02 -9.66 1.89
C LEU A 189 -2.18 -8.15 2.12
N ARG A 190 -2.43 -7.37 1.06
CA ARG A 190 -2.65 -5.92 1.18
C ARG A 190 -3.82 -5.61 2.11
N GLN A 191 -4.93 -6.33 1.98
CA GLN A 191 -6.09 -6.18 2.88
C GLN A 191 -5.72 -6.52 4.32
N ASN A 192 -5.02 -7.65 4.55
CA ASN A 192 -4.62 -8.05 5.90
C ASN A 192 -3.67 -7.02 6.55
N ILE A 193 -2.76 -6.43 5.77
CA ILE A 193 -1.86 -5.35 6.24
C ILE A 193 -2.67 -4.11 6.59
N PHE A 194 -3.63 -3.71 5.74
CA PHE A 194 -4.51 -2.58 6.00
C PHE A 194 -5.33 -2.77 7.28
N ASP A 195 -6.03 -3.91 7.39
CA ASP A 195 -6.85 -4.27 8.56
C ASP A 195 -6.01 -4.29 9.85
N TYR A 196 -4.76 -4.73 9.76
CA TYR A 196 -3.84 -4.73 10.88
C TYR A 196 -3.45 -3.30 11.28
N ALA A 197 -3.10 -2.46 10.30
CA ALA A 197 -2.76 -1.06 10.55
C ALA A 197 -3.95 -0.30 11.16
N GLU A 198 -5.15 -0.46 10.60
CA GLU A 198 -6.38 0.17 11.09
C GLU A 198 -6.67 -0.23 12.55
N LYS A 199 -6.62 -1.53 12.88
CA LYS A 199 -6.84 -2.04 14.25
C LYS A 199 -5.79 -1.60 15.27
N LYS A 200 -4.58 -1.27 14.80
CA LYS A 200 -3.48 -0.84 15.68
C LYS A 200 -3.47 0.67 15.85
N PHE A 201 -4.00 1.39 14.87
CA PHE A 201 -4.09 2.84 14.86
C PHE A 201 -5.26 3.37 15.72
N PHE A 202 -6.43 2.70 15.68
CA PHE A 202 -7.63 3.07 16.44
C PHE A 202 -7.88 2.14 17.64
#